data_AF-A0A949XKK0-F1
#
_entry.id   AF-A0A949XKK0-F1
#
_cell.length_a   1.000
_cell.length_b   1.000
_cell.length_c   1.000
_cell.angle_alpha   90.00
_cell.angle_beta   90.00
_cell.angle_gamma   90.00
#
_symmetry.space_group_name_H-M   'P 1'
#
loop_
_entity.id
_entity.type
_entity.pdbx_description
1 polymer ?
#
loop_
_entity_poly.entity_id
_entity_poly.type
_entity_poly.pdbx_seq_one_letter_code
_entity_poly.pdbx_strand_id
1 'polypeptide(L)'
;MAAVMQPAAQLPGDRPSNPIRESVRVLGVYLRARILIAALLTLLYAFGFAIARVPLWPVVAVIGGLSSFVPSIGALVPLVLAVASIALVQWNLAHVLLALGVWTFIQLLEAFFITPRLLSRPLGLRALPVFLALLAGSLFFGPVGVLLAVPVLAVGLVFWRALANKQ
;
A
#
# COMPACT_ATOMS: atom_id res chain seq x y z
N MET A 1 -33.87 6.27 11.78
CA MET A 1 -32.47 6.05 12.23
C MET A 1 -32.13 4.54 12.23
N ALA A 2 -32.48 3.82 11.16
CA ALA A 2 -32.51 2.34 11.12
C ALA A 2 -32.07 1.74 9.77
N ALA A 3 -31.14 2.39 9.06
CA ALA A 3 -30.83 2.02 7.66
C ALA A 3 -29.33 2.05 7.31
N VAL A 4 -28.43 1.82 8.27
CA VAL A 4 -26.96 1.82 8.02
C VAL A 4 -26.35 0.42 8.12
N MET A 5 -27.16 -0.60 8.40
CA MET A 5 -26.70 -1.97 8.65
C MET A 5 -27.45 -2.97 7.77
N GLN A 6 -27.43 -2.78 6.46
CA GLN A 6 -27.65 -3.91 5.56
C GLN A 6 -26.33 -4.71 5.50
N PRO A 7 -26.26 -5.91 6.08
CA PRO A 7 -25.16 -6.82 5.80
C PRO A 7 -25.18 -7.07 4.29
N ALA A 8 -24.04 -6.82 3.64
CA ALA A 8 -23.87 -7.19 2.24
C ALA A 8 -24.36 -8.63 2.06
N ALA A 9 -25.33 -8.80 1.17
CA ALA A 9 -26.02 -10.04 0.88
C ALA A 9 -25.08 -11.24 0.97
N GLN A 10 -25.31 -12.09 1.98
CA GLN A 10 -24.67 -13.40 2.08
C GLN A 10 -25.01 -14.18 0.82
N LEU A 11 -23.98 -14.48 0.02
CA LEU A 11 -24.13 -15.35 -1.14
C LEU A 11 -24.61 -16.74 -0.67
N PRO A 12 -25.65 -17.31 -1.27
CA PRO A 12 -26.20 -18.60 -0.85
C PRO A 12 -25.15 -19.71 -1.09
N GLY A 13 -24.51 -20.19 -0.03
CA GLY A 13 -23.57 -21.33 -0.10
C GLY A 13 -22.41 -21.33 0.91
N ASP A 14 -22.10 -20.22 1.58
CA ASP A 14 -20.87 -20.12 2.40
C ASP A 14 -21.09 -20.62 3.83
N ARG A 15 -20.83 -21.92 4.05
CA ARG A 15 -20.63 -22.54 5.37
C ARG A 15 -19.53 -21.79 6.13
N PRO A 16 -19.47 -21.81 7.48
CA PRO A 16 -18.40 -21.16 8.24
C PRO A 16 -17.03 -21.70 7.80
N SER A 17 -16.37 -20.99 6.89
CA SER A 17 -15.11 -21.39 6.31
C SER A 17 -14.04 -21.26 7.38
N ASN A 18 -13.28 -22.34 7.61
CA ASN A 18 -12.20 -22.42 8.59
C ASN A 18 -11.38 -21.10 8.61
N PRO A 19 -11.26 -20.41 9.77
CA PRO A 19 -10.60 -19.10 9.88
C PRO A 19 -9.22 -19.03 9.21
N ILE A 20 -8.48 -20.13 9.26
CA ILE A 20 -7.16 -20.28 8.63
C ILE A 20 -7.24 -20.05 7.11
N ARG A 21 -8.27 -20.62 6.46
CA ARG A 21 -8.46 -20.55 5.01
C ARG A 21 -8.81 -19.14 4.55
N GLU A 22 -9.57 -18.41 5.37
CA GLU A 22 -9.94 -17.03 5.08
C GLU A 22 -8.75 -16.08 5.30
N SER A 23 -7.92 -16.29 6.34
CA SER A 23 -6.67 -15.54 6.51
C SER A 23 -5.71 -15.73 5.33
N VAL A 24 -5.55 -16.96 4.84
CA VAL A 24 -4.72 -17.26 3.65
C VAL A 24 -5.27 -16.56 2.40
N ARG A 25 -6.59 -16.51 2.22
CA ARG A 25 -7.23 -15.81 1.10
C ARG A 25 -6.95 -14.31 1.15
N VAL A 26 -7.11 -13.67 2.31
CA VAL A 26 -6.87 -12.22 2.46
C VAL A 26 -5.39 -11.88 2.24
N LEU A 27 -4.47 -12.67 2.78
CA LEU A 27 -3.04 -12.53 2.54
C LEU A 27 -2.70 -12.64 1.05
N GLY A 28 -3.26 -13.64 0.36
CA GLY A 28 -3.05 -13.83 -1.08
C GLY A 28 -3.54 -12.65 -1.92
N VAL A 29 -4.67 -12.05 -1.55
CA VAL A 29 -5.20 -10.84 -2.21
C VAL A 29 -4.31 -9.62 -1.94
N TYR A 30 -3.87 -9.43 -0.70
CA TYR A 30 -2.97 -8.34 -0.32
C TYR A 30 -1.62 -8.44 -1.05
N LEU A 31 -1.01 -9.63 -1.08
CA LEU A 31 0.23 -9.90 -1.80
C LEU A 31 0.11 -9.56 -3.29
N ARG A 32 -0.98 -10.00 -3.94
CA ARG A 32 -1.25 -9.66 -5.35
C ARG A 32 -1.38 -8.16 -5.57
N ALA A 33 -2.12 -7.47 -4.69
CA ALA A 33 -2.23 -6.02 -4.76
C ALA A 33 -0.87 -5.34 -4.61
N ARG A 34 -0.04 -5.77 -3.66
CA ARG A 34 1.28 -5.15 -3.43
C ARG A 34 2.25 -5.38 -4.57
N ILE A 35 2.25 -6.57 -5.18
CA ILE A 35 3.02 -6.85 -6.40
C ILE A 35 2.61 -5.91 -7.54
N LEU A 36 1.30 -5.71 -7.73
CA LEU A 36 0.79 -4.85 -8.80
C LEU A 36 1.10 -3.36 -8.55
N ILE A 37 1.06 -2.93 -7.29
CA ILE A 37 1.50 -1.58 -6.88
C ILE A 37 2.99 -1.40 -7.14
N ALA A 38 3.82 -2.36 -6.75
CA ALA A 38 5.27 -2.30 -6.96
C ALA A 38 5.61 -2.18 -8.46
N ALA A 39 5.00 -3.00 -9.31
CA ALA A 39 5.18 -2.94 -10.76
C ALA A 39 4.77 -1.58 -11.34
N LEU A 40 3.63 -1.05 -10.89
CA LEU A 40 3.13 0.25 -11.32
C LEU A 40 4.07 1.38 -10.88
N LEU A 41 4.52 1.36 -9.63
CA LEU A 41 5.47 2.35 -9.11
C LEU A 41 6.83 2.29 -9.83
N THR A 42 7.36 1.11 -10.13
CA THR A 42 8.58 0.98 -10.94
C THR A 42 8.42 1.69 -12.28
N LEU A 43 7.29 1.50 -12.97
CA LEU A 43 7.02 2.18 -14.24
C LEU A 43 6.90 3.70 -14.04
N LEU A 44 6.14 4.16 -13.04
CA LEU A 44 5.98 5.59 -12.79
C LEU A 44 7.30 6.27 -12.44
N TYR A 45 8.11 5.66 -11.58
CA TYR A 45 9.44 6.20 -11.26
C TYR A 45 10.35 6.18 -12.48
N ALA A 46 10.32 5.12 -13.30
CA ALA A 46 11.13 5.05 -14.52
C ALA A 46 10.80 6.20 -15.46
N PHE A 47 9.52 6.42 -15.78
CA PHE A 47 9.10 7.51 -16.65
C PHE A 47 9.32 8.88 -16.01
N GLY A 48 8.92 9.07 -14.75
CA GLY A 48 9.03 10.34 -14.05
C GLY A 48 10.48 10.80 -13.90
N PHE A 49 11.38 9.91 -13.47
CA PHE A 49 12.79 10.23 -13.30
C PHE A 49 13.56 10.32 -14.62
N ALA A 50 13.15 9.57 -15.66
CA ALA A 50 13.71 9.75 -17.00
C ALA A 50 13.38 11.15 -17.56
N ILE A 51 12.14 11.63 -17.40
CA ILE A 51 11.73 12.97 -17.83
C ILE A 51 12.46 14.05 -17.03
N ALA A 52 12.62 13.85 -15.71
CA ALA A 52 13.39 14.74 -14.85
C ALA A 52 14.92 14.63 -15.04
N ARG A 53 15.39 13.78 -15.97
CA ARG A 53 16.81 13.53 -16.27
C ARG A 53 17.64 13.21 -15.03
N VAL A 54 17.07 12.42 -14.13
CA VAL A 54 17.79 11.93 -12.94
C VAL A 54 18.87 10.94 -13.41
N PRO A 55 20.14 11.10 -12.98
CA PRO A 55 21.17 10.12 -13.26
C PRO A 55 20.77 8.75 -12.71
N LEU A 56 21.13 7.67 -13.40
CA LEU A 56 20.81 6.32 -12.95
C LEU A 56 19.30 6.08 -12.73
N TRP A 57 18.42 6.85 -13.38
CA TRP A 57 16.96 6.69 -13.28
C TRP A 57 16.46 5.24 -13.41
N PRO A 58 17.03 4.34 -14.24
CA PRO A 58 16.53 2.96 -14.32
C PRO A 58 16.80 2.20 -13.00
N VAL A 59 17.98 2.39 -12.41
CA VAL A 59 18.39 1.76 -11.16
C VAL A 59 17.54 2.29 -10.01
N VAL A 60 17.37 3.61 -9.94
CA VAL A 60 16.53 4.27 -8.93
C VAL A 60 15.08 3.78 -9.02
N ALA A 61 14.53 3.65 -10.22
CA ALA A 61 13.16 3.21 -10.44
C ALA A 61 12.93 1.75 -10.04
N VAL A 62 13.85 0.85 -10.41
CA VAL A 62 13.77 -0.57 -10.06
C VAL A 62 13.88 -0.74 -8.54
N ILE A 63 14.91 -0.16 -7.91
CA ILE A 63 15.08 -0.26 -6.46
C ILE A 63 13.92 0.42 -5.73
N GLY A 64 13.46 1.57 -6.22
CA GLY A 64 12.31 2.30 -5.69
C GLY A 64 11.05 1.45 -5.65
N GLY A 65 10.64 0.88 -6.79
CA GLY A 65 9.46 0.02 -6.82
C GLY A 65 9.63 -1.30 -6.05
N LEU A 66 10.84 -1.86 -5.98
CA LEU A 66 11.09 -3.05 -5.15
C LEU A 66 10.97 -2.73 -3.66
N SER A 67 11.53 -1.60 -3.24
CA SER A 67 11.46 -1.13 -1.87
C SER A 67 10.04 -0.77 -1.45
N SER A 68 9.16 -0.44 -2.42
CA SER A 68 7.75 -0.17 -2.18
C SER A 68 7.00 -1.36 -1.58
N PHE A 69 7.54 -2.58 -1.54
CA PHE A 69 6.92 -3.67 -0.76
C PHE A 69 6.72 -3.29 0.71
N VAL A 70 7.66 -2.53 1.30
CA VAL A 70 7.61 -2.09 2.69
C VAL A 70 7.03 -0.66 2.74
N PRO A 71 5.83 -0.45 3.30
CA PRO A 71 5.26 0.88 3.45
C PRO A 71 6.19 1.79 4.27
N SER A 72 6.22 3.09 3.94
CA SER A 72 7.09 4.13 4.54
C SER A 72 8.57 4.05 4.16
N ILE A 73 9.24 2.90 4.33
CA ILE A 73 10.65 2.75 3.94
C ILE A 73 10.77 2.82 2.42
N GLY A 74 9.90 2.10 1.70
CA GLY A 74 9.87 2.08 0.25
C GLY A 74 9.54 3.40 -0.42
N ALA A 75 8.88 4.32 0.30
CA ALA A 75 8.62 5.66 -0.21
C ALA A 75 9.89 6.52 -0.18
N LEU A 76 10.74 6.38 0.84
CA LEU A 76 11.93 7.22 1.00
C LEU A 76 13.11 6.77 0.13
N VAL A 77 13.27 5.46 -0.06
CA VAL A 77 14.37 4.89 -0.86
C VAL A 77 14.51 5.52 -2.26
N PRO A 78 13.46 5.60 -3.11
CA PRO A 78 13.60 6.20 -4.44
C PRO A 78 14.00 7.68 -4.38
N LEU A 79 13.52 8.43 -3.38
CA LEU A 79 13.90 9.84 -3.20
C LEU A 79 15.38 9.98 -2.84
N VAL A 80 15.84 9.21 -1.84
CA VAL A 80 17.24 9.25 -1.39
C VAL A 80 18.17 8.85 -2.53
N LEU A 81 17.84 7.80 -3.28
CA LEU A 81 18.64 7.35 -4.41
C LEU A 81 18.63 8.37 -5.56
N ALA A 82 17.49 8.99 -5.86
CA ALA A 82 17.41 10.07 -6.86
C ALA A 82 18.32 11.25 -6.47
N VAL A 83 18.21 11.75 -5.23
CA VAL A 83 19.02 12.87 -4.75
C VAL A 83 20.51 12.51 -4.71
N ALA A 84 20.86 11.32 -4.22
CA ALA A 84 22.23 10.84 -4.17
C ALA A 84 22.84 10.72 -5.58
N SER A 85 22.10 10.17 -6.54
CA SER A 85 22.58 10.05 -7.93
C SER A 85 22.82 11.41 -8.58
N ILE A 86 21.94 12.40 -8.32
CA ILE A 86 22.13 13.78 -8.78
C ILE A 86 23.37 14.38 -8.12
N ALA A 87 23.56 14.18 -6.82
CA ALA A 87 24.71 14.70 -6.08
C ALA A 87 26.06 14.16 -6.54
N LEU A 88 26.09 12.88 -6.92
CA LEU A 88 27.33 12.23 -7.36
C LEU A 88 27.70 12.56 -8.80
N VAL A 89 26.72 12.75 -9.69
CA VAL A 89 26.96 12.86 -11.14
C VAL A 89 26.86 14.31 -11.65
N GLN A 90 25.89 15.08 -11.16
CA GLN A 90 25.53 16.38 -11.72
C GLN A 90 24.84 17.26 -10.67
N TRP A 91 25.60 17.75 -9.68
CA TRP A 91 25.05 18.58 -8.63
C TRP A 91 24.39 19.85 -9.20
N ASN A 92 23.05 19.84 -9.18
CA ASN A 92 22.25 20.95 -9.66
C ASN A 92 20.93 20.98 -8.87
N LEU A 93 20.72 22.08 -8.15
CA LEU A 93 19.56 22.26 -7.29
C LEU A 93 18.23 22.17 -8.07
N ALA A 94 18.19 22.62 -9.32
CA ALA A 94 16.99 22.55 -10.15
C ALA A 94 16.59 21.10 -10.46
N HIS A 95 17.55 20.20 -10.67
CA HIS A 95 17.28 18.78 -10.90
C HIS A 95 16.82 18.09 -9.61
N VAL A 96 17.38 18.47 -8.46
CA VAL A 96 16.92 17.97 -7.15
C VAL A 96 15.47 18.36 -6.91
N LEU A 97 15.10 19.63 -7.17
CA LEU A 97 13.72 20.11 -7.02
C LEU A 97 12.76 19.40 -7.99
N LEU A 98 13.16 19.16 -9.24
CA LEU A 98 12.38 18.39 -10.20
C LEU A 98 12.17 16.94 -9.75
N ALA A 99 13.23 16.27 -9.29
CA ALA A 99 13.13 14.91 -8.76
C ALA A 99 12.20 14.83 -7.53
N LEU A 100 12.29 15.81 -6.63
CA LEU A 100 11.37 15.96 -5.49
C LEU A 100 9.92 16.13 -5.95
N GLY A 101 9.67 16.98 -6.95
CA GLY A 101 8.34 17.21 -7.52
C GLY A 101 7.74 15.94 -8.12
N VAL A 102 8.52 15.23 -8.94
CA VAL A 102 8.12 13.94 -9.52
C VAL A 102 7.83 12.91 -8.44
N TRP A 103 8.74 12.74 -7.48
CA TRP A 103 8.56 11.81 -6.37
C TRP A 103 7.29 12.13 -5.57
N THR A 104 7.07 13.40 -5.23
CA THR A 104 5.90 13.85 -4.49
C THR A 104 4.61 13.55 -5.26
N PHE A 105 4.59 13.84 -6.56
CA PHE A 105 3.45 13.53 -7.42
C PHE A 105 3.13 12.04 -7.44
N ILE A 106 4.14 11.18 -7.59
CA ILE A 106 3.98 9.73 -7.58
C ILE A 106 3.48 9.25 -6.21
N GLN A 107 4.02 9.77 -5.11
CA GLN A 107 3.57 9.43 -3.75
C GLN A 107 2.10 9.80 -3.53
N LEU A 108 1.67 10.98 -3.99
CA LEU A 108 0.28 11.40 -3.90
C LEU A 108 -0.63 10.49 -4.74
N LEU A 109 -0.20 10.14 -5.96
CA LEU A 109 -0.95 9.20 -6.79
C LEU A 109 -1.04 7.82 -6.13
N GLU A 110 0.04 7.34 -5.51
CA GLU A 110 0.05 6.08 -4.76
C GLU A 110 -0.96 6.11 -3.62
N ALA A 111 -0.90 7.15 -2.79
CA ALA A 111 -1.69 7.27 -1.58
C ALA A 111 -3.18 7.48 -1.87
N PHE A 112 -3.52 8.35 -2.83
CA PHE A 112 -4.90 8.77 -3.08
C PHE A 112 -5.64 7.94 -4.13
N PHE A 113 -4.93 7.37 -5.12
CA PHE A 113 -5.57 6.69 -6.25
C PHE A 113 -5.24 5.20 -6.29
N ILE A 114 -3.96 4.85 -6.27
CA ILE A 114 -3.50 3.47 -6.50
C ILE A 114 -3.88 2.58 -5.31
N THR A 115 -3.40 2.93 -4.11
CA THR A 115 -3.61 2.16 -2.88
C THR A 115 -5.09 1.89 -2.60
N PRO A 116 -5.97 2.90 -2.55
CA PRO A 116 -7.39 2.65 -2.30
C PRO A 116 -8.05 1.87 -3.43
N ARG A 117 -7.74 2.11 -4.71
CA ARG A 117 -8.40 1.40 -5.83
C ARG A 117 -8.01 -0.09 -5.89
N LEU A 118 -6.77 -0.43 -5.54
CA LEU A 118 -6.29 -1.81 -5.50
C LEU A 118 -6.68 -2.57 -4.23
N LEU A 119 -6.77 -1.88 -3.09
CA LEU A 119 -7.09 -2.51 -1.80
C LEU A 119 -8.58 -2.50 -1.45
N SER A 120 -9.41 -1.64 -2.07
CA SER A 120 -10.86 -1.52 -1.75
C SER A 120 -11.74 -2.60 -2.39
N ARG A 121 -11.40 -3.05 -3.61
CA ARG A 121 -12.26 -3.94 -4.41
C ARG A 121 -12.51 -5.34 -3.83
N PRO A 122 -11.56 -6.00 -3.13
CA PRO A 122 -11.77 -7.38 -2.71
C PRO A 122 -12.49 -7.57 -1.36
N LEU A 123 -12.52 -6.56 -0.49
CA LEU A 123 -12.84 -6.80 0.94
C LEU A 123 -14.25 -6.37 1.36
N GLY A 124 -14.99 -5.57 0.58
CA GLY A 124 -16.33 -5.09 0.99
C GLY A 124 -16.34 -4.30 2.32
N LEU A 125 -15.16 -3.99 2.87
CA LEU A 125 -14.97 -3.27 4.10
C LEU A 125 -15.08 -1.78 3.78
N ARG A 126 -15.90 -1.06 4.56
CA ARG A 126 -15.81 0.40 4.65
C ARG A 126 -14.33 0.76 4.81
N ALA A 127 -13.83 1.73 4.05
CA ALA A 127 -12.41 2.12 4.07
C ALA A 127 -11.90 2.48 5.48
N LEU A 128 -12.82 2.84 6.39
CA LEU A 128 -12.56 3.30 7.74
C LEU A 128 -11.81 2.28 8.63
N PRO A 129 -12.26 1.01 8.83
CA PRO A 129 -11.52 0.02 9.62
C PRO A 129 -10.11 -0.29 9.10
N VAL A 130 -9.91 -0.36 7.77
CA VAL A 130 -8.58 -0.58 7.20
C VAL A 130 -7.66 0.60 7.50
N PHE A 131 -8.16 1.81 7.31
CA PHE A 131 -7.45 3.03 7.65
C PHE A 131 -7.13 3.13 9.15
N LEU A 132 -8.08 2.76 10.02
CA LEU A 132 -7.92 2.80 11.47
C LEU A 132 -6.85 1.87 11.99
N ALA A 133 -6.71 0.64 11.47
CA ALA A 133 -5.61 -0.18 11.92
C ALA A 133 -4.30 0.04 11.16
N LEU A 134 -4.31 0.59 9.95
CA LEU A 134 -3.09 1.17 9.38
C LEU A 134 -2.56 2.28 10.31
N LEU A 135 -3.43 3.16 10.79
CA LEU A 135 -3.12 4.18 11.80
C LEU A 135 -2.63 3.56 13.11
N ALA A 136 -3.39 2.62 13.68
CA ALA A 136 -3.00 1.97 14.94
C ALA A 136 -1.67 1.21 14.79
N GLY A 137 -1.51 0.42 13.73
CA GLY A 137 -0.27 -0.29 13.42
C GLY A 137 0.90 0.67 13.25
N SER A 138 0.72 1.77 12.52
CA SER A 138 1.76 2.80 12.35
C SER A 138 2.19 3.43 13.67
N LEU A 139 1.28 3.59 14.61
CA LEU A 139 1.54 4.26 15.89
C LEU A 139 2.30 3.35 16.88
N PHE A 140 2.00 2.05 16.90
CA PHE A 140 2.59 1.10 17.85
C PHE A 140 3.92 0.49 17.37
N PHE A 141 4.06 0.22 16.07
CA PHE A 141 5.23 -0.49 15.51
C PHE A 141 5.87 0.23 14.32
N GLY A 142 5.47 1.47 14.02
CA GLY A 142 6.04 2.25 12.94
C GLY A 142 5.81 1.61 11.55
N PRO A 143 6.80 1.64 10.64
CA PRO A 143 6.68 1.06 9.29
C PRO A 143 6.30 -0.42 9.27
N VAL A 144 6.83 -1.20 10.22
CA VAL A 144 6.53 -2.63 10.37
C VAL A 144 5.06 -2.84 10.77
N GLY A 145 4.56 -1.96 11.63
CA GLY A 145 3.16 -1.98 12.05
C GLY A 145 2.16 -1.69 10.94
N VAL A 146 2.51 -0.85 9.95
CA VAL A 146 1.68 -0.62 8.76
C VAL A 146 1.60 -1.88 7.89
N LEU A 147 2.70 -2.63 7.77
CA LEU A 147 2.76 -3.88 7.01
C LEU A 147 1.92 -4.98 7.68
N LEU A 148 1.95 -5.04 9.01
CA LEU A 148 1.18 -6.00 9.81
C LEU A 148 -0.28 -5.56 10.08
N ALA A 149 -0.60 -4.27 9.94
CA ALA A 149 -1.92 -3.72 10.23
C ALA A 149 -3.05 -4.40 9.46
N VAL A 150 -2.86 -4.60 8.15
CA VAL A 150 -3.86 -5.19 7.26
C VAL A 150 -4.13 -6.67 7.59
N PRO A 151 -3.10 -7.54 7.72
CA PRO A 151 -3.33 -8.93 8.09
C PRO A 151 -3.88 -9.07 9.52
N VAL A 152 -3.39 -8.28 10.49
CA VAL A 152 -3.91 -8.30 11.87
C VAL A 152 -5.38 -7.87 11.92
N LEU A 153 -5.76 -6.83 11.19
CA LEU A 153 -7.16 -6.41 11.01
C LEU A 153 -8.04 -7.53 10.47
N ALA A 154 -7.58 -8.18 9.41
CA ALA A 154 -8.35 -9.22 8.74
C ALA A 154 -8.61 -10.39 9.69
N VAL A 155 -7.59 -10.82 10.43
CA VAL A 155 -7.73 -11.88 11.44
C VAL A 155 -8.66 -11.43 12.57
N GLY A 156 -8.49 -10.20 13.09
CA GLY A 156 -9.32 -9.66 14.16
C GLY A 156 -10.80 -9.53 13.79
N LEU A 157 -11.10 -9.08 12.57
CA LEU A 157 -12.47 -8.98 12.05
C LEU A 157 -13.16 -10.34 11.93
N VAL A 158 -12.45 -11.37 11.48
CA VAL A 158 -12.98 -12.74 11.40
C VAL A 158 -13.30 -13.27 12.80
N PHE A 159 -12.39 -13.06 13.76
CA PHE A 159 -12.58 -13.50 15.14
C PHE A 159 -13.75 -12.79 15.83
N TRP A 160 -13.86 -11.47 15.65
CA TRP A 160 -14.95 -10.67 16.21
C TRP A 160 -16.32 -11.14 15.68
N ARG A 161 -16.41 -11.42 14.38
CA ARG A 161 -17.63 -11.96 13.76
C ARG A 161 -17.98 -13.35 14.28
N ALA A 162 -16.98 -14.20 14.52
CA ALA A 162 -17.21 -15.53 15.07
C ALA A 162 -17.77 -15.50 16.51
N LEU A 163 -17.39 -14.49 17.31
CA LEU A 163 -17.90 -14.29 18.66
C LEU A 163 -19.27 -13.58 18.68
N ALA A 164 -19.48 -12.59 17.81
CA ALA A 164 -20.71 -11.82 17.74
C ALA A 164 -21.91 -12.65 17.22
N ASN A 165 -21.67 -13.73 16.47
CA ASN A 165 -22.73 -14.59 15.93
C ASN A 165 -23.14 -15.73 16.88
N LYS A 166 -22.70 -15.67 18.15
CA LYS A 166 -23.02 -16.63 19.21
C LYS A 166 -23.99 -16.09 20.28
N GLN A 167 -24.52 -14.88 20.09
CA GLN A 167 -25.63 -14.30 20.86
C GLN A 167 -26.71 -13.84 19.88
#